data_AF-A0A8J6N0I8-F1
#
_entry.id   AF-A0A8J6N0I8-F1
#
_cell.length_a   1.000
_cell.length_b   1.000
_cell.length_c   1.000
_cell.angle_alpha   90.00
_cell.angle_beta   90.00
_cell.angle_gamma   90.00
#
_symmetry.space_group_name_H-M   'P 1'
#
loop_
_entity.id
_entity.type
_entity.pdbx_description
1 polymer ?
#
loop_
_entity_poly.entity_id
_entity_poly.type
_entity_poly.pdbx_seq_one_letter_code
_entity_poly.pdbx_strand_id
1 'polypeptide(L)'
;MTALLYVIALLWVVAGTSLIVFTEKTRDQFKKMFLTEKVKQLSFLPFIFGIVLIIGAFTNRDIFWLAFILGLLATSKGVYFYMAPPQQTKALLEWWFNKAKPETMRVMGLIIFVLGVALFSYLR
;
A
#
# COMPACT_ATOMS: atom_id res chain seq x y z
N MET A 1 2.56 -12.03 15.54
CA MET A 1 1.66 -11.62 14.44
C MET A 1 0.95 -10.30 14.74
N THR A 2 0.32 -10.13 15.90
CA THR A 2 -0.39 -8.90 16.28
C THR A 2 0.50 -7.65 16.21
N ALA A 3 1.74 -7.71 16.70
CA ALA A 3 2.69 -6.60 16.61
C ALA A 3 3.00 -6.16 15.16
N LEU A 4 3.11 -7.10 14.21
CA LEU A 4 3.32 -6.78 12.80
C LEU A 4 2.11 -6.09 12.19
N LEU A 5 0.90 -6.53 12.53
CA LEU A 5 -0.34 -5.89 12.08
C LEU A 5 -0.47 -4.47 12.63
N TYR A 6 -0.08 -4.23 13.89
CA TYR A 6 0.00 -2.90 14.47
C TYR A 6 0.99 -2.00 13.72
N VAL A 7 2.18 -2.52 13.38
CA VAL A 7 3.18 -1.78 12.58
C VAL A 7 2.61 -1.44 11.19
N ILE A 8 1.95 -2.39 10.52
CA ILE A 8 1.34 -2.16 9.20
C ILE A 8 0.22 -1.10 9.29
N ALA A 9 -0.66 -1.21 10.28
CA ALA A 9 -1.75 -0.26 10.49
C ALA A 9 -1.19 1.15 10.73
N LEU A 10 -0.19 1.28 11.59
CA LEU A 10 0.45 2.56 11.91
C LEU A 10 1.18 3.13 10.69
N LEU A 11 1.87 2.31 9.91
CA LEU A 11 2.48 2.72 8.64
C LEU A 11 1.43 3.25 7.65
N TRP A 12 0.26 2.61 7.54
CA TRP A 12 -0.83 3.08 6.69
C TRP A 12 -1.43 4.40 7.18
N VAL A 13 -1.63 4.56 8.49
CA VAL A 13 -2.11 5.82 9.06
C VAL A 13 -1.11 6.96 8.78
N VAL A 14 0.18 6.72 9.01
CA VAL A 14 1.24 7.72 8.74
C VAL A 14 1.34 8.02 7.25
N ALA A 15 1.35 7.00 6.40
CA ALA A 15 1.40 7.16 4.94
C ALA A 15 0.17 7.92 4.40
N GLY A 16 -1.03 7.56 4.84
CA GLY A 16 -2.27 8.24 4.45
C GLY A 16 -2.26 9.70 4.90
N THR A 17 -1.91 9.97 6.16
CA THR A 17 -1.84 11.34 6.70
C THR A 17 -0.81 12.19 5.95
N SER A 18 0.39 11.66 5.72
CA SER A 18 1.44 12.36 4.97
C SER A 18 1.04 12.65 3.51
N LEU A 19 0.27 11.76 2.86
CA LEU A 19 -0.22 11.97 1.51
C LEU A 19 -1.35 13.01 1.43
N ILE A 20 -2.16 13.13 2.49
CA ILE A 20 -3.21 14.15 2.61
C ILE A 20 -2.60 15.53 2.88
N VAL A 21 -1.75 15.63 3.90
CA VAL A 21 -1.20 16.91 4.39
C VAL A 21 -0.08 17.43 3.49
N PHE A 22 0.81 16.56 3.06
CA PHE A 22 2.02 16.91 2.29
C PHE A 22 2.02 16.28 0.91
N THR A 23 0.89 16.31 0.19
CA THR A 23 0.67 15.59 -1.07
C THR A 23 1.84 15.71 -2.06
N GLU A 24 2.35 16.92 -2.31
CA GLU A 24 3.43 17.13 -3.27
C GLU A 24 4.79 16.61 -2.78
N LYS A 25 5.16 16.91 -1.53
CA LYS A 25 6.41 16.40 -0.93
C LYS A 25 6.41 14.88 -0.84
N THR A 26 5.31 14.30 -0.40
CA THR A 26 5.15 12.85 -0.27
C THR A 26 5.20 12.19 -1.65
N ARG A 27 4.55 12.78 -2.65
CA ARG A 27 4.63 12.32 -4.04
C ARG A 27 6.07 12.32 -4.56
N ASP A 28 6.86 13.37 -4.31
CA ASP A 28 8.25 13.44 -4.74
C ASP A 28 9.16 12.44 -4.03
N GLN A 29 8.96 12.22 -2.72
CA GLN A 29 9.69 11.20 -1.97
C GLN A 29 9.38 9.79 -2.49
N PHE A 30 8.10 9.47 -2.66
CA PHE A 30 7.69 8.19 -3.23
C PHE A 30 8.16 8.04 -4.69
N LYS A 31 8.16 9.11 -5.48
CA LYS A 31 8.72 9.09 -6.84
C LYS A 31 10.19 8.67 -6.82
N LYS A 32 11.02 9.25 -5.95
CA LYS A 32 12.44 8.88 -5.84
C LYS A 32 12.63 7.42 -5.40
N MET A 33 11.76 6.92 -4.53
CA MET A 33 11.84 5.56 -3.97
C MET A 33 11.28 4.48 -4.90
N PHE A 34 10.19 4.77 -5.63
CA PHE A 34 9.46 3.79 -6.44
C PHE A 34 9.79 3.88 -7.94
N LEU A 35 10.24 5.04 -8.43
CA LEU A 35 10.60 5.28 -9.83
C LEU A 35 12.11 4.99 -10.05
N THR A 36 12.57 3.85 -9.53
CA THR A 36 13.94 3.34 -9.69
C THR A 36 13.97 2.24 -10.76
N GLU A 37 15.11 2.05 -11.45
CA GLU A 37 15.23 1.08 -12.56
C GLU A 37 14.83 -0.37 -12.20
N LYS A 38 14.89 -0.74 -10.92
CA LYS A 38 14.58 -2.09 -10.42
C LYS A 38 13.11 -2.25 -10.01
N VAL A 39 12.20 -1.88 -10.90
CA VAL A 39 10.74 -2.03 -10.72
C VAL A 39 10.35 -3.47 -10.32
N LYS A 40 11.11 -4.48 -10.76
CA LYS A 40 10.88 -5.89 -10.42
C LYS A 40 11.15 -6.22 -8.94
N GLN A 41 12.08 -5.52 -8.29
CA GLN A 41 12.32 -5.66 -6.84
C GLN A 41 11.19 -5.01 -6.04
N LEU A 42 10.54 -4.00 -6.60
CA LEU A 42 9.41 -3.30 -5.97
C LEU A 42 8.19 -4.21 -5.82
N SER A 43 8.00 -5.18 -6.72
CA SER A 43 6.94 -6.20 -6.68
C SER A 43 6.97 -7.06 -5.41
N PHE A 44 8.16 -7.25 -4.84
CA PHE A 44 8.35 -8.10 -3.67
C PHE A 44 7.72 -7.49 -2.41
N LEU A 45 7.70 -6.15 -2.34
CA LEU A 45 7.15 -5.42 -1.21
C LEU A 45 5.63 -5.64 -1.05
N PRO A 46 4.75 -5.33 -2.02
CA PRO A 46 3.32 -5.60 -1.90
C PRO A 46 3.02 -7.11 -1.76
N PHE A 47 3.84 -7.99 -2.33
CA PHE A 47 3.67 -9.43 -2.19
C PHE A 47 3.89 -9.90 -0.74
N ILE A 48 5.00 -9.50 -0.10
CA ILE A 48 5.26 -9.81 1.32
C ILE A 48 4.17 -9.20 2.20
N PHE A 49 3.84 -7.92 1.98
CA PHE A 49 2.79 -7.25 2.75
C PHE A 49 1.45 -8.00 2.65
N GLY A 50 1.10 -8.48 1.45
CA GLY A 50 -0.11 -9.28 1.25
C GLY A 50 -0.09 -10.60 2.00
N ILE A 51 1.02 -11.34 1.95
CA ILE A 51 1.16 -12.60 2.70
C ILE A 51 1.05 -12.36 4.21
N VAL A 52 1.72 -11.33 4.74
CA VAL A 52 1.66 -11.00 6.17
C VAL A 52 0.22 -10.64 6.59
N LEU A 53 -0.53 -9.91 5.76
CA LEU A 53 -1.93 -9.61 6.01
C LEU A 53 -2.82 -10.86 5.97
N ILE A 54 -2.61 -11.77 5.00
CA ILE A 54 -3.36 -13.03 4.92
C ILE A 54 -3.11 -13.88 6.18
N ILE A 55 -1.84 -14.10 6.56
CA ILE A 55 -1.49 -14.87 7.76
C ILE A 55 -2.05 -14.19 9.03
N GLY A 56 -1.96 -12.86 9.09
CA GLY A 56 -2.52 -12.06 10.17
C GLY A 56 -4.05 -12.16 10.27
N ALA A 57 -4.75 -12.27 9.14
CA ALA A 57 -6.20 -12.46 9.08
C ALA A 57 -6.61 -13.77 9.75
N PHE A 58 -5.90 -14.87 9.49
CA PHE A 58 -6.18 -16.17 10.12
C PHE A 58 -5.90 -16.20 11.63
N THR A 59 -5.05 -15.30 12.13
CA THR A 59 -4.71 -15.22 13.56
C THR A 59 -5.79 -14.52 14.38
N ASN A 60 -6.53 -13.57 13.79
CA ASN A 60 -7.50 -12.74 14.49
C ASN A 60 -8.85 -12.77 13.75
N ARG A 61 -9.86 -13.41 14.35
CA ARG A 61 -11.18 -13.60 13.71
C ARG A 61 -11.93 -12.29 13.44
N ASP A 62 -11.75 -11.28 14.29
CA ASP A 62 -12.49 -10.01 14.17
C ASP A 62 -12.05 -9.17 12.95
N ILE A 63 -10.77 -9.26 12.59
CA ILE A 63 -10.19 -8.60 11.41
C ILE A 63 -10.15 -9.50 10.17
N PHE A 64 -10.64 -10.75 10.26
CA PHE A 64 -10.42 -11.76 9.24
C PHE A 64 -10.79 -11.26 7.84
N TRP A 65 -12.01 -10.77 7.64
CA TRP A 65 -12.47 -10.33 6.32
C TRP A 65 -11.69 -9.14 5.77
N LEU A 66 -11.42 -8.14 6.60
CA LEU A 66 -10.74 -6.92 6.18
C LEU A 66 -9.27 -7.21 5.84
N ALA A 67 -8.55 -7.90 6.73
CA ALA A 67 -7.15 -8.27 6.50
C ALA A 67 -6.99 -9.28 5.35
N PHE A 68 -7.94 -10.21 5.18
CA PHE A 68 -7.91 -11.20 4.10
C PHE A 68 -8.11 -10.55 2.73
N ILE A 69 -9.13 -9.69 2.56
CA ILE A 69 -9.37 -8.98 1.29
C ILE A 69 -8.19 -8.08 0.95
N LEU A 70 -7.68 -7.32 1.91
CA LEU A 70 -6.53 -6.44 1.71
C LEU A 70 -5.26 -7.24 1.38
N GLY A 71 -5.07 -8.37 2.07
CA GLY A 71 -3.98 -9.29 1.83
C GLY A 71 -4.03 -9.86 0.40
N LEU A 72 -5.21 -10.33 -0.03
CA LEU A 72 -5.44 -10.84 -1.38
C LEU A 72 -5.14 -9.76 -2.43
N LEU A 73 -5.66 -8.54 -2.24
CA LEU A 73 -5.41 -7.41 -3.15
C LEU A 73 -3.92 -7.05 -3.23
N ALA A 74 -3.21 -7.04 -2.09
CA ALA A 74 -1.79 -6.74 -2.04
C ALA A 74 -0.96 -7.85 -2.72
N THR A 75 -1.28 -9.12 -2.46
CA THR A 75 -0.64 -10.26 -3.13
C THR A 75 -0.90 -10.23 -4.63
N SER A 76 -2.13 -10.04 -5.08
CA SER A 76 -2.47 -9.92 -6.50
C SER A 76 -1.72 -8.76 -7.17
N LYS A 77 -1.61 -7.61 -6.51
CA LYS A 77 -0.76 -6.50 -6.99
C LYS A 77 0.70 -6.92 -7.10
N GLY A 78 1.26 -7.57 -6.10
CA GLY A 78 2.65 -8.07 -6.14
C GLY A 78 2.90 -9.04 -7.29
N VAL A 79 1.98 -9.98 -7.54
CA VAL A 79 2.05 -10.89 -8.69
C VAL A 79 1.94 -10.12 -10.00
N TYR A 80 1.00 -9.18 -10.11
CA TYR A 80 0.87 -8.33 -11.30
C TYR A 80 2.15 -7.53 -11.57
N PHE A 81 2.73 -6.89 -10.56
CA PHE A 81 3.99 -6.15 -10.69
C PHE A 81 5.17 -7.05 -11.10
N TYR A 82 5.16 -8.33 -10.70
CA TYR A 82 6.19 -9.30 -11.05
C TYR A 82 6.05 -9.85 -12.49
N MET A 83 4.81 -10.13 -12.92
CA MET A 83 4.52 -10.68 -14.24
C MET A 83 4.38 -9.62 -15.34
N ALA A 84 3.99 -8.39 -14.98
CA ALA A 84 3.75 -7.33 -15.94
C ALA A 84 5.05 -6.90 -16.65
N PRO A 85 4.98 -6.53 -17.93
CA PRO A 85 6.11 -5.97 -18.66
C PRO A 85 6.63 -4.71 -17.95
N PRO A 86 7.95 -4.55 -17.78
CA PRO A 86 8.52 -3.42 -17.05
C PRO A 86 8.14 -2.06 -17.67
N GLN A 87 7.85 -2.00 -18.98
CA GLN A 87 7.33 -0.81 -19.65
C GLN A 87 5.92 -0.42 -19.20
N GLN A 88 5.01 -1.37 -19.05
CA GLN A 88 3.65 -1.09 -18.56
C GLN A 88 3.68 -0.61 -17.12
N THR A 89 4.52 -1.24 -16.30
CA THR A 89 4.69 -0.89 -14.91
C THR A 89 5.30 0.50 -14.73
N LYS A 90 6.32 0.84 -15.52
CA LYS A 90 6.89 2.19 -15.57
C LYS A 90 5.86 3.22 -16.02
N ALA A 91 5.06 2.93 -17.05
CA ALA A 91 4.02 3.83 -17.52
C ALA A 91 2.92 4.10 -16.45
N LEU A 92 2.54 3.06 -15.70
CA LEU A 92 1.62 3.19 -14.55
C LEU A 92 2.20 4.08 -13.45
N LEU A 93 3.47 3.86 -13.08
CA LEU A 93 4.16 4.68 -12.08
C LEU A 93 4.34 6.12 -12.56
N GLU A 94 4.71 6.35 -13.82
CA GLU A 94 4.80 7.68 -14.40
C GLU A 94 3.45 8.39 -14.46
N TRP A 95 2.38 7.68 -14.81
CA TRP A 95 1.04 8.25 -14.77
C TRP A 95 0.68 8.68 -13.35
N TRP A 96 0.92 7.81 -12.37
CA TRP A 96 0.69 8.10 -10.96
C TRP A 96 1.53 9.29 -10.47
N PHE A 97 2.85 9.28 -10.68
CA PHE A 97 3.76 10.28 -10.13
C PHE A 97 3.92 11.54 -10.96
N ASN A 98 3.55 11.59 -12.23
CA ASN A 98 3.69 12.80 -13.08
C ASN A 98 2.35 13.35 -13.57
N LYS A 99 1.34 12.50 -13.84
CA LYS A 99 0.08 12.93 -14.45
C LYS A 99 -1.11 12.98 -13.48
N ALA A 100 -1.07 12.25 -12.37
CA ALA A 100 -2.18 12.25 -11.42
C ALA A 100 -2.38 13.65 -10.81
N LYS A 101 -3.64 14.05 -10.69
CA LYS A 101 -4.00 15.32 -10.05
C LYS A 101 -3.74 15.25 -8.54
N PRO A 102 -3.43 16.38 -7.89
CA PRO A 102 -3.28 16.44 -6.43
C PRO A 102 -4.52 15.95 -5.69
N GLU A 103 -5.74 16.19 -6.20
CA GLU A 103 -6.97 15.71 -5.56
C GLU A 103 -7.03 14.17 -5.52
N THR A 104 -6.64 13.50 -6.62
CA THR A 104 -6.62 12.02 -6.69
C THR A 104 -5.67 11.44 -5.64
N MET A 105 -4.52 12.07 -5.44
CA MET A 105 -3.55 11.66 -4.42
C MET A 105 -4.10 11.83 -3.00
N ARG A 106 -4.79 12.94 -2.73
CA ARG A 106 -5.43 13.18 -1.42
C ARG A 106 -6.54 12.18 -1.13
N VAL A 107 -7.39 11.88 -2.12
CA VAL A 107 -8.44 10.84 -1.99
C VAL A 107 -7.82 9.48 -1.68
N MET A 108 -6.74 9.12 -2.38
CA MET A 108 -6.04 7.87 -2.12
C MET A 108 -5.37 7.85 -0.75
N GLY A 109 -4.86 8.99 -0.28
CA GLY A 109 -4.37 9.16 1.08
C GLY A 109 -5.46 8.96 2.13
N LEU A 110 -6.66 9.49 1.90
CA LEU A 110 -7.84 9.27 2.75
C LEU A 110 -8.25 7.80 2.79
N ILE A 111 -8.29 7.12 1.64
CA ILE A 111 -8.60 5.68 1.59
C ILE A 111 -7.58 4.89 2.41
N ILE A 112 -6.28 5.13 2.20
CA ILE A 112 -5.21 4.45 2.95
C ILE A 112 -5.31 4.74 4.46
N PHE A 113 -5.57 6.00 4.82
CA PHE A 113 -5.74 6.42 6.21
C PHE A 113 -6.91 5.69 6.88
N VAL A 114 -8.10 5.71 6.25
CA VAL A 114 -9.30 5.04 6.76
C VAL A 114 -9.06 3.54 6.92
N LEU A 115 -8.42 2.90 5.94
CA LEU A 115 -8.07 1.48 6.03
C LEU A 115 -7.10 1.20 7.17
N GLY A 116 -6.10 2.07 7.39
CA GLY A 116 -5.15 1.96 8.50
C GLY A 116 -5.82 2.11 9.86
N VAL A 117 -6.71 3.09 10.01
CA VAL A 117 -7.49 3.30 11.25
C VAL A 117 -8.45 2.14 11.49
N ALA A 118 -9.12 1.63 10.45
CA ALA A 118 -9.98 0.46 10.57
C ALA A 118 -9.20 -0.76 11.07
N LEU A 119 -8.05 -1.07 10.44
CA LEU A 119 -7.15 -2.12 10.90
C LEU A 119 -6.75 -1.94 12.36
N PHE A 120 -6.34 -0.72 12.75
CA PHE A 120 -5.94 -0.41 14.12
C PHE A 120 -7.10 -0.57 15.12
N SER A 121 -8.31 -0.13 14.75
CA SER A 121 -9.49 -0.19 15.62
C SER A 121 -9.95 -1.62 15.89
N TYR A 122 -9.85 -2.52 14.91
CA TYR A 122 -10.23 -3.92 15.07
C TYR A 122 -9.12 -4.78 15.70
N LEU A 123 -7.89 -4.25 15.84
CA LEU A 123 -6.78 -4.90 16.54
C LEU A 123 -6.78 -4.64 18.06
N ARG A 124 -7.57 -3.67 18.53
CA ARG A 124 -7.72 -3.27 19.93
C ARG A 124 -8.89 -4.01 20.58
#